data_AF-A0A2V8ENW6-F1
#
_entry.id   AF-A0A2V8ENW6-F1
#
_cell.length_a   1.000
_cell.length_b   1.000
_cell.length_c   1.000
_cell.angle_alpha   90.00
_cell.angle_beta   90.00
_cell.angle_gamma   90.00
#
_symmetry.space_group_name_H-M   'P 1'
#
loop_
_entity.id
_entity.type
_entity.pdbx_description
1 polymer ?
#
loop_
_entity_poly.entity_id
_entity_poly.type
_entity_poly.pdbx_seq_one_letter_code
_entity_poly.pdbx_strand_id
1 'polypeptide(L)'
;MKRFLVAALAVFAIAAAGAGSAPAPDDRAVAHLLNRIAFGPRPGDVERVRAIGLDRYVDEQLHPDRVKDDGVRARLADLTLPRLSAREIVETIELPQIEARRERKQQANGGDTGDSKPPNPLQQRANAIVVELSEQKIVRAVYSERQLQEVLADFWFNHFNVDARKGRDRFLIG
;
A
#
# COMPACT_ATOMS: atom_id res chain seq x y z
N MET A 1 -84.99 -7.98 -6.88
CA MET A 1 -84.60 -6.66 -6.36
C MET A 1 -83.09 -6.65 -6.13
N LYS A 2 -82.44 -5.54 -6.49
CA LYS A 2 -81.02 -5.15 -6.32
C LYS A 2 -80.02 -5.62 -7.38
N ARG A 3 -79.51 -4.60 -8.08
CA ARG A 3 -78.45 -4.54 -9.10
C ARG A 3 -77.10 -4.20 -8.41
N PHE A 4 -76.02 -4.24 -9.22
CA PHE A 4 -74.67 -3.65 -9.03
C PHE A 4 -73.67 -4.51 -8.25
N LEU A 5 -72.36 -4.61 -8.56
CA LEU A 5 -71.47 -3.90 -9.50
C LEU A 5 -70.17 -4.74 -9.71
N VAL A 6 -69.44 -4.39 -10.77
CA VAL A 6 -68.14 -4.87 -11.27
C VAL A 6 -66.96 -4.68 -10.30
N ALA A 7 -65.91 -5.52 -10.39
CA ALA A 7 -64.47 -5.15 -10.47
C ALA A 7 -63.57 -6.34 -10.03
N ALA A 8 -62.91 -7.03 -10.96
CA ALA A 8 -61.59 -6.72 -11.53
C ALA A 8 -60.44 -7.39 -10.75
N LEU A 9 -59.89 -8.44 -11.38
CA LEU A 9 -58.60 -9.05 -11.05
C LEU A 9 -57.48 -7.99 -11.05
N ALA A 10 -56.63 -8.01 -10.03
CA ALA A 10 -55.29 -7.45 -10.12
C ALA A 10 -54.29 -8.49 -9.58
N VAL A 11 -53.78 -9.31 -10.49
CA VAL A 11 -52.56 -10.09 -10.27
C VAL A 11 -51.41 -9.09 -10.31
N PHE A 12 -50.79 -8.80 -9.15
CA PHE A 12 -49.54 -8.07 -9.09
C PHE A 12 -48.40 -9.04 -9.47
N ALA A 13 -48.19 -9.22 -10.77
CA ALA A 13 -46.92 -9.73 -11.27
C ALA A 13 -45.93 -8.56 -11.21
N ILE A 14 -45.13 -8.50 -10.14
CA ILE A 14 -43.95 -7.64 -10.11
C ILE A 14 -43.01 -8.20 -11.17
N ALA A 15 -43.00 -7.56 -12.33
CA ALA A 15 -41.94 -7.73 -13.30
C ALA A 15 -40.64 -7.28 -12.64
N ALA A 16 -39.80 -8.24 -12.26
CA ALA A 16 -38.38 -7.98 -12.08
C ALA A 16 -37.83 -7.60 -13.46
N ALA A 17 -37.95 -6.32 -13.79
CA ALA A 17 -37.30 -5.73 -14.94
C ALA A 17 -35.81 -6.01 -14.78
N GLY A 18 -35.28 -6.82 -15.71
CA GLY A 18 -33.92 -7.32 -15.67
C GLY A 18 -32.95 -6.18 -15.42
N ALA A 19 -32.09 -6.35 -14.44
CA ALA A 19 -30.78 -5.71 -14.47
C ALA A 19 -30.15 -6.12 -15.79
N GLY A 20 -30.24 -5.25 -16.80
CA GLY A 20 -29.56 -5.46 -18.06
C GLY A 20 -28.09 -5.65 -17.72
N SER A 21 -27.59 -6.87 -17.97
CA SER A 21 -26.15 -7.13 -17.87
C SER A 21 -25.51 -6.12 -18.82
N ALA A 22 -24.81 -5.14 -18.26
CA ALA A 22 -23.87 -4.35 -19.04
C ALA A 22 -22.96 -5.35 -19.77
N PRO A 23 -22.62 -5.09 -21.05
CA PRO A 23 -21.67 -5.94 -21.74
C PRO A 23 -20.40 -6.04 -20.89
N ALA A 24 -19.82 -7.24 -20.83
CA ALA A 24 -18.57 -7.44 -20.11
C ALA A 24 -17.54 -6.39 -20.60
N PRO A 25 -16.83 -5.72 -19.68
CA PRO A 25 -15.92 -4.65 -20.06
C PRO A 25 -14.82 -5.21 -20.96
N ASP A 26 -14.48 -4.47 -22.02
CA ASP A 26 -13.34 -4.83 -22.86
C ASP A 26 -12.01 -4.61 -22.11
N ASP A 27 -10.96 -5.26 -22.60
CA ASP A 27 -9.64 -5.25 -21.94
C ASP A 27 -9.02 -3.87 -21.88
N ARG A 28 -9.36 -2.99 -22.84
CA ARG A 28 -8.87 -1.63 -22.88
C ARG A 28 -9.50 -0.80 -21.76
N ALA A 29 -10.79 -0.95 -21.51
CA ALA A 29 -11.50 -0.30 -20.42
C ALA A 29 -10.98 -0.79 -19.07
N VAL A 30 -10.77 -2.11 -18.92
CA VAL A 30 -10.17 -2.71 -17.72
C VAL A 30 -8.76 -2.18 -17.46
N ALA A 31 -7.89 -2.20 -18.47
CA ALA A 31 -6.52 -1.70 -18.34
C ALA A 31 -6.48 -0.19 -18.05
N HIS A 32 -7.36 0.59 -18.68
CA HIS A 32 -7.48 2.02 -18.38
C HIS A 32 -7.88 2.27 -16.93
N LEU A 33 -8.87 1.52 -16.41
CA LEU A 33 -9.26 1.62 -15.00
C LEU A 33 -8.10 1.29 -14.06
N LEU A 34 -7.42 0.16 -14.29
CA LEU A 34 -6.29 -0.27 -13.45
C LEU A 34 -5.14 0.74 -13.47
N ASN A 35 -4.85 1.38 -14.60
CA ASN A 35 -3.86 2.46 -14.66
C ASN A 35 -4.27 3.74 -13.92
N ARG A 36 -5.56 3.92 -13.59
CA ARG A 36 -6.06 5.11 -12.90
C ARG A 36 -6.19 4.91 -11.39
N ILE A 37 -6.46 3.70 -10.92
CA ILE A 37 -6.74 3.43 -9.50
C ILE A 37 -5.82 2.37 -8.87
N ALA A 38 -4.82 1.90 -9.60
CA ALA A 38 -3.80 0.97 -9.13
C ALA A 38 -2.44 1.35 -9.70
N PHE A 39 -1.39 0.59 -9.38
CA PHE A 39 -0.05 0.74 -9.97
C PHE A 39 0.02 0.24 -11.44
N GLY A 40 -1.13 -0.06 -12.04
CA GLY A 40 -1.26 -0.72 -13.34
C GLY A 40 -1.74 -2.18 -13.21
N PRO A 41 -2.02 -2.85 -14.34
CA PRO A 41 -2.52 -4.24 -14.33
C PRO A 41 -1.42 -5.23 -13.93
N ARG A 42 -1.68 -6.04 -12.92
CA ARG A 42 -0.85 -7.21 -12.55
C ARG A 42 -1.35 -8.47 -13.26
N PRO A 43 -0.55 -9.56 -13.33
CA PRO A 43 -1.01 -10.83 -13.87
C PRO A 43 -2.31 -11.29 -13.17
N GLY A 44 -3.38 -11.52 -13.95
CA GLY A 44 -4.69 -11.93 -13.43
C GLY A 44 -5.66 -10.79 -13.09
N ASP A 45 -5.20 -9.54 -13.00
CA ASP A 45 -6.08 -8.41 -12.65
C ASP A 45 -7.12 -8.15 -13.75
N VAL A 46 -6.71 -8.24 -15.02
CA VAL A 46 -7.61 -8.00 -16.16
C VAL A 46 -8.73 -9.02 -16.17
N GLU A 47 -8.39 -10.30 -16.00
CA GLU A 47 -9.33 -11.40 -15.94
C GLU A 47 -10.28 -11.26 -14.74
N ARG A 48 -9.74 -10.91 -13.56
CA ARG A 48 -10.54 -10.71 -12.34
C ARG A 48 -11.53 -9.56 -12.53
N VAL A 49 -11.08 -8.40 -12.99
CA VAL A 49 -11.94 -7.22 -13.19
C VAL A 49 -12.98 -7.49 -14.26
N ARG A 50 -12.63 -8.21 -15.33
CA ARG A 50 -13.60 -8.64 -16.35
C ARG A 50 -14.68 -9.55 -15.77
N ALA A 51 -14.29 -10.46 -14.88
CA ALA A 51 -15.22 -11.40 -14.25
C ALA A 51 -16.20 -10.74 -13.27
N ILE A 52 -15.74 -9.76 -12.48
CA ILE A 52 -16.58 -9.10 -11.46
C ILE A 52 -17.28 -7.83 -11.97
N GLY A 53 -16.78 -7.24 -13.06
CA GLY A 53 -17.23 -5.96 -13.61
C GLY A 53 -16.51 -4.74 -13.01
N LEU A 54 -16.45 -3.64 -13.78
CA LEU A 54 -15.76 -2.41 -13.38
C LEU A 54 -16.36 -1.81 -12.10
N ASP A 55 -17.69 -1.68 -12.03
CA ASP A 55 -18.37 -1.03 -10.89
C ASP A 55 -18.11 -1.76 -9.58
N ARG A 56 -18.18 -3.09 -9.61
CA ARG A 56 -17.89 -3.91 -8.43
C ARG A 56 -16.43 -3.81 -8.02
N TYR A 57 -15.51 -3.79 -8.99
CA TYR A 57 -14.10 -3.58 -8.68
C TYR A 57 -13.86 -2.23 -8.00
N VAL A 58 -14.46 -1.15 -8.53
CA VAL A 58 -14.34 0.18 -7.93
C VAL A 58 -14.94 0.21 -6.52
N ASP A 59 -16.10 -0.41 -6.30
CA ASP A 59 -16.72 -0.48 -4.97
C ASP A 59 -15.81 -1.21 -3.96
N GLU A 60 -15.17 -2.32 -4.36
CA GLU A 60 -14.19 -3.02 -3.52
C GLU A 60 -12.99 -2.13 -3.16
N GLN A 61 -12.49 -1.34 -4.11
CA GLN A 61 -11.36 -0.44 -3.88
C GLN A 61 -11.73 0.77 -3.00
N LEU A 62 -12.97 1.23 -3.04
CA LEU A 62 -13.48 2.31 -2.19
C LEU A 62 -13.81 1.84 -0.76
N HIS A 63 -13.98 0.54 -0.55
CA HIS A 63 -14.26 -0.08 0.75
C HIS A 63 -13.17 -1.12 1.12
N PRO A 64 -11.92 -0.68 1.36
CA PRO A 64 -10.79 -1.58 1.60
C PRO A 64 -10.96 -2.43 2.87
N ASP A 65 -11.77 -1.99 3.83
CA ASP A 65 -12.14 -2.74 5.03
C ASP A 65 -12.86 -4.07 4.72
N ARG A 66 -13.52 -4.17 3.56
CA ARG A 66 -14.20 -5.38 3.09
C ARG A 66 -13.28 -6.33 2.33
N VAL A 67 -12.12 -5.85 1.90
CA VAL A 67 -11.15 -6.62 1.10
C VAL A 67 -10.16 -7.30 2.04
N LYS A 68 -10.11 -8.64 2.01
CA LYS A 68 -9.08 -9.40 2.73
C LYS A 68 -7.73 -9.20 2.07
N ASP A 69 -6.70 -8.96 2.88
CA ASP A 69 -5.35 -8.65 2.39
C ASP A 69 -4.29 -9.51 3.11
N ASP A 70 -4.62 -10.78 3.32
CA ASP A 70 -3.77 -11.72 4.06
C ASP A 70 -2.47 -12.06 3.30
N GLY A 71 -2.53 -12.02 1.96
CA GLY A 71 -1.39 -12.35 1.09
C GLY A 71 -0.22 -11.37 1.22
N VAL A 72 -0.50 -10.06 1.25
CA VAL A 72 0.52 -9.04 1.51
C VAL A 72 0.96 -9.07 2.96
N ARG A 73 0.02 -9.25 3.90
CA ARG A 73 0.31 -9.29 5.34
C ARG A 73 1.30 -10.40 5.70
N ALA A 74 1.15 -11.57 5.11
CA ALA A 74 2.09 -12.68 5.30
C ALA A 74 3.50 -12.34 4.80
N ARG A 75 3.63 -11.67 3.64
CA ARG A 75 4.92 -11.27 3.07
C ARG A 75 5.61 -10.16 3.86
N LEU A 76 4.83 -9.23 4.39
CA LEU A 76 5.34 -8.16 5.25
C LEU A 76 5.76 -8.67 6.62
N ALA A 77 5.30 -9.84 7.05
CA ALA A 77 5.63 -10.39 8.36
C ALA A 77 7.12 -10.71 8.52
N ASP A 78 7.81 -11.01 7.42
CA ASP A 78 9.25 -11.33 7.41
C ASP A 78 10.15 -10.08 7.52
N LEU A 79 9.56 -8.90 7.39
CA LEU A 79 10.24 -7.61 7.53
C LEU A 79 10.31 -7.23 9.03
N THR A 80 11.51 -6.91 9.51
CA THR A 80 11.87 -6.70 10.91
C THR A 80 11.67 -5.24 11.38
N LEU A 81 12.01 -4.25 10.56
CA LEU A 81 11.97 -2.83 10.87
C LEU A 81 10.57 -2.17 10.90
N PRO A 82 9.52 -2.61 10.15
CA PRO A 82 8.17 -2.03 10.32
C PRO A 82 7.54 -2.28 11.69
N ARG A 83 8.16 -3.12 12.53
CA ARG A 83 7.70 -3.38 13.90
C ARG A 83 8.23 -2.37 14.91
N LEU A 84 9.23 -1.56 14.54
CA LEU A 84 9.80 -0.55 15.42
C LEU A 84 9.04 0.76 15.26
N SER A 85 8.64 1.36 16.38
CA SER A 85 8.21 2.75 16.39
C SER A 85 9.36 3.70 16.05
N ALA A 86 9.04 4.90 15.56
CA ALA A 86 10.03 5.95 15.33
C ALA A 86 10.88 6.21 16.60
N ARG A 87 10.26 6.12 17.79
CA ARG A 87 10.97 6.24 19.07
C ARG A 87 12.00 5.12 19.26
N GLU A 88 11.61 3.86 19.05
CA GLU A 88 12.52 2.73 19.18
C GLU A 88 13.66 2.79 18.16
N ILE A 89 13.38 3.24 16.93
CA ILE A 89 14.40 3.47 15.90
C ILE A 89 15.42 4.52 16.39
N VAL A 90 14.94 5.63 16.93
CA VAL A 90 15.82 6.68 17.48
C VAL A 90 16.67 6.16 18.63
N GLU A 91 16.06 5.48 19.59
CA GLU A 91 16.73 4.99 20.80
C GLU A 91 17.74 3.87 20.50
N THR A 92 17.41 2.94 19.59
CA THR A 92 18.22 1.73 19.37
C THR A 92 19.20 1.83 18.18
N ILE A 93 18.99 2.79 17.28
CA ILE A 93 19.81 2.95 16.06
C ILE A 93 20.43 4.35 15.97
N GLU A 94 19.61 5.40 16.04
CA GLU A 94 20.10 6.77 15.79
C GLU A 94 21.07 7.26 16.86
N LEU A 95 20.66 7.21 18.14
CA LEU A 95 21.48 7.71 19.25
C LEU A 95 22.84 7.00 19.34
N PRO A 96 22.92 5.65 19.31
CA PRO A 96 24.21 4.95 19.26
C PRO A 96 25.07 5.35 18.05
N GLN A 97 24.46 5.61 16.89
CA GLN A 97 25.21 6.02 15.71
C GLN A 97 25.82 7.42 15.88
N ILE A 98 25.10 8.35 16.51
CA ILE A 98 25.57 9.71 16.82
C ILE A 98 26.74 9.65 17.81
N GLU A 99 26.61 8.86 18.87
CA GLU A 99 27.64 8.66 19.90
C GLU A 99 28.92 8.08 19.28
N ALA A 100 28.81 6.97 18.54
CA ALA A 100 29.95 6.37 17.84
C ALA A 100 30.62 7.34 16.85
N ARG A 101 29.86 8.25 16.22
CA ARG A 101 30.43 9.29 15.35
C ARG A 101 31.16 10.38 16.15
N ARG A 102 30.65 10.76 17.33
CA ARG A 102 31.30 11.73 18.23
C ARG A 102 32.62 11.20 18.76
N GLU A 103 32.63 9.96 19.25
CA GLU A 103 33.84 9.28 19.73
C GLU A 103 34.91 9.19 18.63
N ARG A 104 34.53 8.77 17.41
CA ARG A 104 35.46 8.73 16.27
C ARG A 104 36.03 10.10 15.92
N LYS A 105 35.23 11.17 15.97
CA LYS A 105 35.72 12.54 15.72
C LYS A 105 36.72 12.99 16.79
N GLN A 106 36.48 12.63 18.05
CA GLN A 106 37.41 12.94 19.15
C GLN A 106 38.74 12.18 18.97
N GLN A 107 38.68 10.91 18.56
CA GLN A 107 39.87 10.10 18.29
C GLN A 107 40.65 10.55 17.03
N ALA A 108 39.95 10.95 15.97
CA ALA A 108 40.58 11.38 14.71
C ALA A 108 41.33 12.71 14.80
N ASN A 109 40.98 13.58 15.75
CA ASN A 109 41.78 14.78 16.07
C ASN A 109 43.17 14.44 16.64
N GLY A 110 43.48 13.17 16.92
CA GLY A 110 44.78 12.67 17.39
C GLY A 110 45.75 12.20 16.29
N GLY A 111 45.39 12.32 15.01
CA GLY A 111 46.28 12.03 13.87
C GLY A 111 46.39 10.55 13.50
N ASP A 112 45.45 10.07 12.70
CA ASP A 112 45.67 8.93 11.80
C ASP A 112 44.62 8.94 10.67
N THR A 113 45.08 9.10 9.43
CA THR A 113 44.26 9.05 8.21
C THR A 113 44.70 7.86 7.38
N GLY A 114 44.38 6.66 7.86
CA GLY A 114 44.68 5.40 7.20
C GLY A 114 43.46 4.49 7.16
N ASP A 115 43.12 4.09 5.95
CA ASP A 115 42.29 2.94 5.56
C ASP A 115 40.76 2.95 5.71
N SER A 116 40.18 2.40 4.64
CA SER A 116 38.80 1.99 4.42
C SER A 116 38.29 1.10 5.56
N LYS A 117 37.93 1.73 6.68
CA LYS A 117 37.31 1.02 7.80
C LYS A 117 36.02 0.34 7.31
N PRO A 118 35.82 -0.96 7.61
CA PRO A 118 34.61 -1.66 7.22
C PRO A 118 33.36 -0.90 7.72
N PRO A 119 32.22 -1.00 7.01
CA PRO A 119 31.02 -0.26 7.37
C PRO A 119 30.67 -0.54 8.83
N ASN A 120 30.60 0.51 9.65
CA ASN A 120 30.17 0.41 11.03
C ASN A 120 28.85 -0.38 11.09
N PRO A 121 28.72 -1.46 11.89
CA PRO A 121 27.47 -2.23 12.01
C PRO A 121 26.24 -1.36 12.26
N LEU A 122 26.38 -0.26 13.03
CA LEU A 122 25.30 0.72 13.24
C LEU A 122 24.90 1.47 11.96
N GLN A 123 25.86 1.76 11.08
CA GLN A 123 25.61 2.36 9.77
C GLN A 123 24.87 1.39 8.85
N GLN A 124 25.21 0.10 8.89
CA GLN A 124 24.52 -0.94 8.12
C GLN A 124 23.05 -1.04 8.57
N ARG A 125 22.78 -1.04 9.88
CA ARG A 125 21.41 -1.01 10.43
C ARG A 125 20.64 0.24 10.02
N ALA A 126 21.28 1.42 10.05
CA ALA A 126 20.65 2.66 9.60
C ALA A 126 20.31 2.66 8.10
N ASN A 127 21.13 2.03 7.26
CA ASN A 127 20.85 1.89 5.83
C ASN A 127 19.77 0.83 5.56
N ALA A 128 19.73 -0.23 6.37
CA ALA A 128 18.72 -1.28 6.27
C ALA A 128 17.30 -0.73 6.43
N ILE A 129 17.09 0.32 7.25
CA ILE A 129 15.78 1.00 7.38
C ILE A 129 15.23 1.43 6.02
N VAL A 130 16.03 2.15 5.24
CA VAL A 130 15.57 2.68 3.95
C VAL A 130 15.33 1.55 2.94
N VAL A 131 16.20 0.53 2.95
CA VAL A 131 16.05 -0.65 2.09
C VAL A 131 14.73 -1.36 2.39
N GLU A 132 14.49 -1.64 3.66
CA GLU A 132 13.33 -2.42 4.08
C GLU A 132 12.02 -1.64 3.89
N LEU A 133 12.00 -0.33 4.15
CA LEU A 133 10.84 0.52 3.82
C LEU A 133 10.55 0.52 2.30
N SER A 134 11.59 0.49 1.47
CA SER A 134 11.42 0.41 0.01
C SER A 134 10.86 -0.96 -0.40
N GLU A 135 11.35 -2.03 0.22
CA GLU A 135 10.83 -3.39 0.02
C GLU A 135 9.34 -3.49 0.41
N GLN A 136 8.93 -2.90 1.54
CA GLN A 136 7.53 -2.86 1.95
C GLN A 136 6.64 -2.21 0.89
N LYS A 137 7.05 -1.06 0.35
CA LYS A 137 6.31 -0.36 -0.70
C LYS A 137 6.14 -1.23 -1.94
N ILE A 138 7.20 -1.91 -2.37
CA ILE A 138 7.15 -2.83 -3.52
C ILE A 138 6.23 -4.02 -3.21
N VAL A 139 6.35 -4.63 -2.04
CA VAL A 139 5.51 -5.76 -1.62
C VAL A 139 4.04 -5.37 -1.62
N ARG A 140 3.70 -4.18 -1.12
CA ARG A 140 2.33 -3.65 -1.14
C ARG A 140 1.82 -3.40 -2.55
N ALA A 141 2.61 -2.73 -3.38
CA ALA A 141 2.25 -2.45 -4.76
C ALA A 141 1.99 -3.74 -5.56
N VAL A 142 2.78 -4.78 -5.34
CA VAL A 142 2.66 -6.05 -6.07
C VAL A 142 1.55 -6.94 -5.50
N TYR A 143 1.45 -7.08 -4.18
CA TYR A 143 0.66 -8.14 -3.56
C TYR A 143 -0.59 -7.69 -2.83
N SER A 144 -0.79 -6.39 -2.57
CA SER A 144 -2.01 -5.95 -1.90
C SER A 144 -3.20 -6.02 -2.85
N GLU A 145 -4.35 -6.50 -2.35
CA GLU A 145 -5.62 -6.43 -3.06
C GLU A 145 -6.31 -5.05 -2.94
N ARG A 146 -5.77 -4.17 -2.09
CA ARG A 146 -6.28 -2.82 -1.80
C ARG A 146 -5.49 -1.77 -2.59
N GLN A 147 -5.35 -1.97 -3.89
CA GLN A 147 -4.49 -1.18 -4.78
C GLN A 147 -4.75 0.34 -4.70
N LEU A 148 -6.01 0.78 -4.68
CA LEU A 148 -6.33 2.21 -4.56
C LEU A 148 -5.82 2.80 -3.24
N GLN A 149 -5.98 2.06 -2.14
CA GLN A 149 -5.46 2.49 -0.84
C GLN A 149 -3.94 2.64 -0.88
N GLU A 150 -3.23 1.69 -1.49
CA GLU A 150 -1.77 1.71 -1.57
C GLU A 150 -1.24 2.83 -2.49
N VAL A 151 -1.92 3.13 -3.61
CA VAL A 151 -1.60 4.29 -4.46
C VAL A 151 -1.83 5.61 -3.73
N LEU A 152 -2.92 5.73 -2.97
CA LEU A 152 -3.19 6.92 -2.16
C LEU A 152 -2.17 7.07 -1.04
N ALA A 153 -1.82 5.99 -0.36
CA ALA A 153 -0.77 5.99 0.65
C ALA A 153 0.57 6.45 0.04
N ASP A 154 0.95 5.94 -1.14
CA ASP A 154 2.16 6.37 -1.82
C ASP A 154 2.12 7.85 -2.25
N PHE A 155 0.99 8.32 -2.76
CA PHE A 155 0.81 9.71 -3.13
C PHE A 155 1.04 10.64 -1.94
N TRP A 156 0.39 10.37 -0.81
CA TRP A 156 0.54 11.19 0.39
C TRP A 156 1.92 11.06 1.00
N PHE A 157 2.51 9.86 0.96
CA PHE A 157 3.89 9.63 1.39
C PHE A 157 4.85 10.53 0.63
N ASN A 158 4.77 10.55 -0.71
CA ASN A 158 5.65 11.37 -1.56
C ASN A 158 5.39 12.87 -1.42
N HIS A 159 4.21 13.28 -0.95
CA HIS A 159 3.84 14.69 -0.83
C HIS A 159 4.18 15.29 0.55
N PHE A 160 4.11 14.48 1.61
CA PHE A 160 4.30 14.94 2.99
C PHE A 160 5.61 14.50 3.65
N ASN A 161 6.43 13.69 2.98
CA ASN A 161 7.73 13.26 3.50
C ASN A 161 8.90 13.89 2.72
N VAL A 162 10.01 14.03 3.43
CA VAL A 162 11.29 14.45 2.87
C VAL A 162 12.13 13.21 2.55
N ASP A 163 13.03 13.31 1.56
CA ASP A 163 13.92 12.21 1.18
C ASP A 163 14.68 11.64 2.39
N ALA A 164 14.55 10.34 2.64
CA ALA A 164 15.17 9.64 3.77
C ALA A 164 16.70 9.81 3.83
N ARG A 165 17.35 10.05 2.69
CA ARG A 165 18.81 10.24 2.64
C ARG A 165 19.23 11.60 3.20
N LYS A 166 18.30 12.52 3.43
CA LYS A 166 18.58 13.84 3.98
C LYS A 166 18.75 13.78 5.50
N GLY A 167 20.00 13.81 5.95
CA GLY A 167 20.33 13.94 7.37
C GLY A 167 19.72 12.83 8.23
N ARG A 168 18.88 13.23 9.19
CA ARG A 168 18.27 12.38 10.22
C ARG A 168 16.91 11.80 9.80
N ASP A 169 16.36 12.23 8.66
CA ASP A 169 14.99 11.92 8.26
C ASP A 169 14.76 10.40 8.07
N ARG A 170 15.80 9.62 7.72
CA ARG A 170 15.75 8.14 7.64
C ARG A 170 15.23 7.44 8.90
N PHE A 171 15.27 8.08 10.07
CA PHE A 171 14.84 7.50 11.34
C PHE A 171 13.41 7.89 11.73
N LEU A 172 12.81 8.80 10.98
CA LEU A 172 11.51 9.42 11.30
C LEU A 172 10.43 9.11 10.25
N ILE A 173 10.80 8.39 9.19
CA ILE A 173 9.92 8.00 8.10
C ILE A 173 9.35 6.61 8.38
N GLY A 174 8.03 6.45 8.24
CA GLY A 174 7.30 5.20 8.43
C GLY A 174 5.91 5.26 7.83
#